data_AF-A0A1F5N1C5-F1
#
_entry.id   AF-A0A1F5N1C5-F1
#
_cell.length_a   1.000
_cell.length_b   1.000
_cell.length_c   1.000
_cell.angle_alpha   90.00
_cell.angle_beta   90.00
_cell.angle_gamma   90.00
#
_symmetry.space_group_name_H-M   'P 1'
#
loop_
_entity.id
_entity.type
_entity.pdbx_description
1 polymer ?
#
loop_
_entity_poly.entity_id
_entity_poly.type
_entity_poly.pdbx_seq_one_letter_code
_entity_poly.pdbx_strand_id
1 'polypeptide(L)' 'MPIIKSAIKKVRKDKTRTARNKKREVALKALIKKARTTKATKDLQAAYSALDKAAKVKLIHPNKAARLKSRLSKNLST' A
#
# COMPACT_ATOMS: atom_id res chain seq x y z
N MET A 1 -13.33 -5.32 26.36
CA MET A 1 -14.46 -5.49 25.40
C MET A 1 -15.17 -4.15 25.24
N PRO A 2 -15.66 -3.80 24.03
CA PRO A 2 -16.46 -2.59 23.85
C PRO A 2 -17.79 -2.71 24.62
N ILE A 3 -18.06 -1.77 25.53
CA ILE A 3 -19.26 -1.77 26.38
C ILE A 3 -20.41 -1.04 25.69
N ILE A 4 -20.11 0.06 24.99
CA ILE A 4 -21.11 0.91 24.32
C ILE A 4 -21.51 0.30 22.97
N LYS A 5 -22.81 0.36 22.62
CA LYS A 5 -23.36 -0.15 21.33
C LYS A 5 -22.60 0.39 20.10
N SER A 6 -22.21 1.66 20.12
CA SER A 6 -21.42 2.31 19.06
C SER A 6 -20.02 1.68 18.92
N ALA A 7 -19.36 1.35 20.03
CA ALA A 7 -18.05 0.72 20.06
C ALA A 7 -18.10 -0.72 19.52
N ILE A 8 -19.14 -1.50 19.88
CA ILE A 8 -19.36 -2.85 19.33
C ILE A 8 -19.53 -2.79 17.81
N LYS A 9 -20.27 -1.79 17.30
CA LYS A 9 -20.43 -1.56 15.85
C LYS A 9 -19.12 -1.16 15.18
N LYS A 10 -18.31 -0.32 15.83
CA LYS A 10 -16.98 0.08 15.35
C LYS A 10 -16.06 -1.14 15.18
N VAL A 11 -15.95 -2.00 16.19
CA VAL A 11 -15.14 -3.24 16.12
C VAL A 11 -15.56 -4.13 14.95
N ARG A 12 -16.87 -4.31 14.72
CA ARG A 12 -17.37 -5.08 13.57
C ARG A 12 -16.96 -4.47 12.22
N LYS A 13 -17.07 -3.15 12.08
CA LYS A 13 -16.65 -2.44 10.85
C LYS A 13 -15.13 -2.49 10.65
N ASP A 14 -14.36 -2.37 11.73
CA ASP A 14 -12.91 -2.34 11.65
C ASP A 14 -12.36 -3.72 11.26
N LYS A 15 -12.94 -4.83 11.75
CA LYS A 15 -12.56 -6.19 11.30
C LYS A 15 -12.61 -6.32 9.76
N THR A 16 -13.69 -5.88 9.12
CA THR A 16 -13.84 -5.99 7.65
C THR A 16 -12.94 -5.01 6.89
N ARG A 17 -12.70 -3.80 7.42
CA ARG A 17 -11.77 -2.82 6.85
C ARG A 17 -10.32 -3.32 6.93
N THR A 18 -9.91 -3.83 8.08
CA THR A 18 -8.57 -4.37 8.30
C THR A 18 -8.28 -5.55 7.37
N ALA A 19 -9.22 -6.49 7.21
CA ALA A 19 -9.05 -7.60 6.26
C ALA A 19 -8.85 -7.12 4.81
N ARG A 20 -9.67 -6.17 4.34
CA ARG A 20 -9.53 -5.58 2.99
C ARG A 20 -8.22 -4.82 2.81
N ASN A 21 -7.81 -4.04 3.81
CA ASN A 21 -6.56 -3.29 3.78
C ASN A 21 -5.35 -4.23 3.79
N LYS A 22 -5.37 -5.30 4.59
CA LYS A 22 -4.32 -6.32 4.63
C LYS A 22 -4.09 -6.96 3.25
N LYS A 23 -5.16 -7.34 2.53
CA LYS A 23 -5.05 -7.88 1.17
C LYS A 23 -4.36 -6.89 0.22
N ARG A 24 -4.75 -5.62 0.25
CA ARG A 24 -4.16 -4.55 -0.59
C ARG A 24 -2.70 -4.28 -0.22
N GLU A 25 -2.38 -4.27 1.07
CA GLU A 25 -1.03 -4.05 1.57
C GLU A 25 -0.06 -5.17 1.15
N VAL A 26 -0.49 -6.43 1.25
CA VAL A 26 0.30 -7.59 0.80
C VAL A 26 0.59 -7.50 -0.69
N ALA A 27 -0.43 -7.22 -1.51
CA ALA A 27 -0.26 -7.05 -2.96
C ALA A 27 0.72 -5.90 -3.29
N LEU A 28 0.61 -4.76 -2.59
CA LEU A 28 1.52 -3.63 -2.77
C LEU A 28 2.97 -4.00 -2.40
N LYS A 29 3.18 -4.69 -1.28
CA LYS A 29 4.52 -5.15 -0.86
C LYS A 29 5.13 -6.10 -1.88
N ALA A 30 4.34 -7.03 -2.43
CA ALA A 30 4.80 -7.95 -3.46
C ALA A 30 5.26 -7.22 -4.73
N LEU A 31 4.48 -6.24 -5.21
CA LEU A 31 4.85 -5.43 -6.38
C LEU A 31 6.12 -4.61 -6.14
N ILE A 32 6.25 -3.98 -4.97
CA ILE A 32 7.47 -3.22 -4.62
C ILE A 32 8.68 -4.16 -4.55
N LYS A 33 8.54 -5.36 -3.98
CA LYS A 33 9.62 -6.36 -3.93
C LYS A 33 10.03 -6.77 -5.34
N LYS A 34 9.06 -7.08 -6.21
CA LYS A 34 9.32 -7.45 -7.61
C LYS A 34 10.05 -6.35 -8.37
N ALA A 35 9.59 -5.10 -8.25
CA ALA A 35 10.23 -3.96 -8.92
C ALA A 35 11.68 -3.72 -8.44
N ARG A 36 11.99 -4.04 -7.18
CA ARG A 36 13.37 -3.96 -6.65
C ARG A 36 14.28 -5.06 -7.19
N THR A 37 13.76 -6.26 -7.44
CA THR A 37 14.55 -7.41 -7.89
C THR A 37 14.77 -7.43 -9.39
N THR A 38 13.72 -7.19 -10.18
CA THR A 38 13.82 -7.32 -11.65
C THR A 38 14.42 -6.09 -12.31
N LYS A 39 14.30 -4.91 -11.69
CA LYS A 39 14.68 -3.60 -12.25
C LYS A 39 14.11 -3.33 -13.66
N ALA A 40 13.09 -4.08 -14.07
CA ALA A 40 12.47 -3.95 -15.39
C ALA A 40 11.54 -2.72 -15.42
N THR A 41 11.56 -1.99 -16.53
CA THR A 41 10.73 -0.78 -16.74
C THR A 41 9.23 -1.06 -16.57
N LYS A 42 8.76 -2.22 -17.07
CA LYS A 42 7.36 -2.66 -16.94
C LYS A 42 6.94 -2.89 -15.48
N ASP A 43 7.78 -3.54 -14.68
CA ASP A 43 7.48 -3.81 -13.26
C ASP A 43 7.50 -2.52 -12.42
N LEU A 44 8.34 -1.56 -12.81
CA LEU A 44 8.44 -0.26 -12.18
C LEU A 44 7.20 0.61 -12.47
N GLN A 45 6.72 0.63 -13.71
CA GLN A 45 5.45 1.31 -14.06
C GLN A 45 4.25 0.71 -13.30
N ALA A 46 4.20 -0.63 -13.17
CA ALA A 46 3.18 -1.31 -12.40
C ALA A 46 3.24 -0.93 -10.91
N ALA A 47 4.45 -0.87 -10.32
CA ALA A 47 4.65 -0.46 -8.94
C ALA A 47 4.27 1.00 -8.70
N TYR A 48 4.59 1.93 -9.61
CA TYR A 48 4.19 3.34 -9.49
C TYR A 48 2.68 3.51 -9.55
N SER A 49 2.03 2.86 -10.52
CA SER A 49 0.56 2.88 -10.64
C SER A 49 -0.11 2.33 -9.38
N ALA A 50 0.43 1.27 -8.79
CA ALA A 50 -0.08 0.69 -7.56
C ALA A 50 0.12 1.61 -6.34
N LEU A 51 1.27 2.28 -6.23
CA LEU A 51 1.56 3.25 -5.17
C LEU A 51 0.59 4.45 -5.22
N ASP A 52 0.28 4.95 -6.41
CA ASP A 52 -0.65 6.07 -6.59
C ASP A 52 -2.08 5.69 -6.24
N LYS A 53 -2.52 4.51 -6.69
CA LYS A 53 -3.83 3.97 -6.31
C LYS A 53 -3.93 3.77 -4.79
N ALA A 54 -2.87 3.29 -4.15
CA ALA A 54 -2.81 3.11 -2.70
C ALA A 54 -2.86 4.44 -1.94
N ALA A 55 -2.22 5.49 -2.45
CA ALA A 55 -2.31 6.84 -1.88
C ALA A 55 -3.72 7.43 -2.04
N LYS A 56 -4.35 7.27 -3.22
CA LYS A 56 -5.71 7.77 -3.50
C LYS A 56 -6.75 7.23 -2.51
N VAL A 57 -6.68 5.93 -2.20
CA VAL A 57 -7.61 5.28 -1.24
C VAL A 57 -7.17 5.44 0.23
N LYS A 58 -6.16 6.28 0.51
CA LYS A 58 -5.59 6.51 1.84
C LYS A 58 -5.10 5.23 2.54
N LEU A 59 -4.67 4.23 1.77
CA LEU A 59 -4.01 3.03 2.32
C LEU A 59 -2.59 3.35 2.80
N ILE A 60 -1.91 4.25 2.08
CA ILE A 60 -0.63 4.83 2.48
C ILE A 60 -0.71 6.35 2.41
N HIS A 61 0.09 7.03 3.22
CA HIS A 61 0.20 8.48 3.15
C HIS A 61 0.83 8.91 1.79
N PRO A 62 0.39 10.02 1.16
CA PRO A 62 0.96 10.50 -0.10
C PRO A 62 2.48 10.69 -0.03
N ASN A 63 2.99 11.27 1.07
CA ASN A 63 4.45 11.40 1.28
C ASN A 63 5.18 10.04 1.33
N LYS A 64 4.53 8.99 1.84
CA LYS A 64 5.10 7.64 1.82
C LYS A 64 5.16 7.09 0.39
N ALA A 65 4.13 7.34 -0.42
CA ALA A 65 4.13 6.98 -1.83
C ALA A 65 5.26 7.72 -2.59
N ALA A 66 5.36 9.05 -2.43
CA ALA A 66 6.39 9.87 -3.06
C ALA A 66 7.82 9.40 -2.68
N ARG A 67 8.05 9.13 -1.38
CA ARG A 67 9.33 8.60 -0.90
C ARG A 67 9.66 7.23 -1.50
N LEU A 68 8.67 6.35 -1.65
CA LEU A 68 8.88 5.03 -2.24
C LEU A 68 9.20 5.13 -3.74
N LYS A 69 8.52 6.01 -4.49
CA LYS A 69 8.85 6.27 -5.90
C LYS A 69 10.29 6.79 -6.05
N SER A 70 10.67 7.79 -5.25
CA SER A 70 12.02 8.36 -5.28
C SER A 70 13.11 7.32 -4.96
N ARG A 71 12.86 6.40 -4.03
CA ARG A 71 13.82 5.32 -3.73
C ARG A 71 13.92 4.31 -4.86
N LEU A 72 12.80 3.97 -5.50
CA LEU A 72 12.78 3.05 -6.64
C LEU A 72 13.50 3.65 -7.86
N SER A 73 13.35 4.94 -8.12
CA SER A 73 14.07 5.62 -9.20
C SER A 73 15.58 5.70 -8.94
N LYS A 74 15.98 6.01 -7.70
CA LYS A 74 17.41 6.07 -7.33
C LYS A 74 18.12 4.73 -7.52
N ASN A 75 17.48 3.62 -7.12
CA ASN A 75 18.03 2.28 -7.30
C ASN A 75 18.22 1.84 -8.77
N LEU A 76 17.67 2.60 -9.73
CA LEU A 76 17.84 2.37 -11.16
C LEU A 76 19.00 3.19 -11.75
N SER A 77 19.35 4.31 -11.10
CA SER A 77 20.37 5.25 -11.57
C SER A 77 21.77 4.94 -11.06
N THR A 78 21.88 4.06 -10.05
CA THR A 78 23.13 3.45 -9.54
C THR A 78 23.20 2.01 -10.00
#